data_AF-A0A1H1KUL8-F1
#
_entry.id   AF-A0A1H1KUL8-F1
#
_cell.length_a   1.000
_cell.length_b   1.000
_cell.length_c   1.000
_cell.angle_alpha   90.00
_cell.angle_beta   90.00
_cell.angle_gamma   90.00
#
_symmetry.space_group_name_H-M   'P 1'
#
loop_
_entity.id
_entity.type
_entity.pdbx_description
1 polymer ?
#
loop_
_entity_poly.entity_id
_entity_poly.type
_entity_poly.pdbx_seq_one_letter_code
_entity_poly.pdbx_strand_id
1 'polypeptide(L)'
;MDDINEVRRNLDYVLNNCSETEKKAFHLRSLRNIALVLINEKDEKTGGKLKNLKIKKYNDQIALYLEKIKNNELEEERSKQYFNEYIEDMGTFMQEQYNFSFFAGHVLPFHFLLRVSPGILLDFLIYFVLDINIYGMFSIIFFVYQFLKYYKKKKKGAIYGPGY
;
A
#
# COMPACT_ATOMS: atom_id res chain seq x y z
N MET A 1 -15.81 -5.17 25.78
CA MET A 1 -16.07 -3.80 25.30
C MET A 1 -15.42 -3.77 23.93
N ASP A 2 -16.17 -3.55 22.84
CA ASP A 2 -15.69 -3.86 21.48
C ASP A 2 -14.48 -3.01 21.07
N ASP A 3 -13.27 -3.60 21.13
CA ASP A 3 -11.99 -2.99 20.72
C ASP A 3 -12.09 -2.33 19.33
N ILE A 4 -12.88 -2.91 18.42
CA ILE A 4 -13.11 -2.41 17.07
C ILE A 4 -13.84 -1.05 17.06
N ASN A 5 -14.83 -0.86 17.94
CA ASN A 5 -15.57 0.39 18.04
C ASN A 5 -14.70 1.50 18.65
N GLU A 6 -13.77 1.14 19.51
CA GLU A 6 -12.79 2.07 20.08
C GLU A 6 -11.77 2.55 19.04
N VAL A 7 -11.20 1.64 18.24
CA VAL A 7 -10.30 2.00 17.13
C VAL A 7 -10.98 2.97 16.16
N ARG A 8 -12.24 2.70 15.79
CA ARG A 8 -12.99 3.59 14.89
C ARG A 8 -13.17 4.99 15.49
N ARG A 9 -13.56 5.07 16.77
CA ARG A 9 -13.72 6.36 17.46
C ARG A 9 -12.41 7.14 17.58
N ASN A 10 -11.31 6.46 17.94
CA ASN A 10 -10.01 7.11 18.07
C ASN A 10 -9.47 7.56 16.70
N LEU A 11 -9.70 6.77 15.64
CA LEU A 11 -9.34 7.14 14.28
C LEU A 11 -10.09 8.41 13.83
N ASP A 12 -11.41 8.45 14.04
CA ASP A 12 -12.22 9.63 13.71
C ASP A 12 -11.79 10.85 14.52
N TYR A 13 -11.46 10.67 15.81
CA TYR A 13 -10.95 11.76 16.64
C TYR A 13 -9.64 12.32 16.09
N VAL A 14 -8.65 11.46 15.84
CA VAL A 14 -7.32 11.86 15.35
C VAL A 14 -7.43 12.53 13.98
N LEU A 15 -8.26 12.01 13.07
CA LEU A 15 -8.47 12.60 11.74
C LEU A 15 -9.12 14.00 11.78
N ASN A 16 -9.96 14.27 12.77
CA ASN A 16 -10.66 15.56 12.91
C ASN A 16 -9.89 16.59 13.74
N ASN A 17 -9.03 16.16 14.66
CA ASN A 17 -8.35 17.07 15.61
C ASN A 17 -6.88 17.35 15.27
N CYS A 18 -6.21 16.52 14.46
CA CYS A 18 -4.86 16.82 13.98
C CYS A 18 -4.86 17.90 12.89
N SER A 19 -3.79 18.70 12.85
CA SER A 19 -3.49 19.63 11.76
C SER A 19 -3.13 18.90 10.46
N GLU A 20 -3.14 19.61 9.33
CA GLU A 20 -2.72 19.03 8.04
C GLU A 20 -1.24 18.63 8.01
N THR A 21 -0.40 19.28 8.82
CA THR A 21 1.01 18.93 8.96
C THR A 21 1.17 17.60 9.68
N GLU A 22 0.51 17.44 10.83
CA GLU A 22 0.49 16.19 11.60
C GLU A 22 -0.13 15.03 10.81
N LYS A 23 -1.21 15.28 10.05
CA LYS A 23 -1.82 14.27 9.17
C LYS A 23 -0.84 13.74 8.13
N LYS A 24 0.04 14.59 7.60
CA LYS A 24 1.08 14.20 6.67
C LYS A 24 2.21 13.46 7.37
N ALA A 25 2.71 14.00 8.49
CA ALA A 25 3.81 13.43 9.25
C ALA A 25 3.47 12.02 9.75
N PHE A 26 2.31 11.84 10.39
CA PHE A 26 1.88 10.54 10.93
C PHE A 26 1.24 9.62 9.88
N HIS A 27 1.24 10.02 8.60
CA HIS A 27 0.66 9.27 7.49
C HIS A 27 -0.80 8.82 7.74
N LEU A 28 -1.61 9.69 8.36
CA LEU A 28 -2.96 9.36 8.81
C LEU A 28 -3.90 8.88 7.70
N ARG A 29 -3.65 9.31 6.45
CA ARG A 29 -4.38 8.83 5.27
C ARG A 29 -4.14 7.33 5.01
N SER A 30 -2.90 6.88 5.13
CA SER A 30 -2.55 5.47 4.96
C SER A 30 -3.10 4.64 6.12
N LEU A 31 -2.95 5.14 7.35
CA LEU A 31 -3.48 4.53 8.55
C LEU A 31 -5.00 4.32 8.47
N ARG A 32 -5.75 5.36 8.05
CA ARG A 32 -7.21 5.28 7.85
C ARG A 32 -7.59 4.12 6.92
N ASN A 33 -6.92 3.99 5.78
CA ASN A 33 -7.24 2.95 4.81
C ASN A 33 -6.95 1.55 5.37
N ILE A 34 -5.82 1.37 6.05
CA ILE A 34 -5.45 0.10 6.68
C ILE A 34 -6.45 -0.27 7.77
N ALA A 35 -6.71 0.67 8.68
CA ALA A 35 -7.63 0.49 9.80
C ALA A 35 -9.04 0.13 9.32
N LEU A 36 -9.57 0.83 8.31
CA LEU A 36 -10.91 0.55 7.78
C LEU A 36 -11.02 -0.87 7.19
N VAL A 37 -9.98 -1.38 6.53
CA VAL A 37 -10.01 -2.75 6.01
C VAL A 37 -9.93 -3.76 7.15
N LEU A 38 -9.03 -3.57 8.10
CA LEU A 38 -8.86 -4.50 9.23
C LEU A 38 -10.06 -4.50 10.19
N ILE A 39 -10.75 -3.37 10.34
CA ILE A 39 -11.99 -3.23 11.13
C ILE A 39 -13.17 -3.92 10.45
N ASN A 40 -13.27 -3.79 9.12
CA ASN A 40 -14.41 -4.33 8.36
C ASN A 40 -14.21 -5.80 7.98
N GLU A 41 -13.00 -6.35 8.15
CA GLU A 41 -12.74 -7.78 8.00
C GLU A 41 -13.48 -8.53 9.11
N LYS A 42 -14.63 -9.13 8.79
CA LYS A 42 -15.31 -10.03 9.70
C LYS A 42 -14.43 -11.26 9.92
N ASP A 43 -14.43 -11.78 11.14
CA ASP A 43 -13.73 -13.01 11.59
C ASP A 43 -14.21 -14.30 10.89
N GLU A 44 -14.89 -14.17 9.74
CA GLU A 44 -15.60 -15.20 9.01
C GLU A 44 -14.62 -16.16 8.33
N LYS A 45 -14.20 -17.20 9.06
CA LYS A 45 -13.97 -18.60 8.61
C LYS A 45 -13.10 -18.87 7.36
N THR A 46 -12.56 -17.86 6.69
CA THR A 46 -11.87 -17.94 5.39
C THR A 46 -10.39 -17.60 5.50
N GLY A 47 -9.95 -17.00 6.62
CA GLY A 47 -8.56 -16.83 6.98
C GLY A 47 -8.04 -17.99 7.83
N GLY A 48 -6.87 -18.53 7.51
CA GLY A 48 -6.19 -19.47 8.41
C GLY A 48 -5.89 -18.83 9.77
N LYS A 49 -5.76 -19.64 10.83
CA LYS A 49 -5.53 -19.19 12.22
C LYS A 49 -4.43 -18.13 12.37
N LEU A 50 -3.37 -18.23 11.56
CA LEU A 50 -2.25 -17.28 11.53
C LEU A 50 -2.66 -15.88 11.03
N LYS A 51 -3.56 -15.80 10.04
CA LYS A 51 -4.07 -14.53 9.48
C LYS A 51 -4.88 -13.78 10.54
N ASN A 52 -5.79 -14.46 11.24
CA ASN A 52 -6.63 -13.82 12.26
C ASN A 52 -5.80 -13.34 13.46
N LEU A 53 -4.76 -14.08 13.86
CA LEU A 53 -3.82 -13.63 14.88
C LEU A 53 -3.07 -12.35 14.46
N LYS A 54 -2.63 -12.27 13.20
CA LYS A 54 -1.99 -11.07 12.66
C LYS A 54 -2.97 -9.88 12.62
N ILE A 55 -4.20 -10.09 12.15
CA ILE A 55 -5.23 -9.04 12.11
C ILE A 55 -5.47 -8.47 13.51
N LYS A 56 -5.64 -9.35 14.52
CA LYS A 56 -5.80 -8.92 15.90
C LYS A 56 -4.60 -8.09 16.38
N LYS A 57 -3.38 -8.62 16.21
CA LYS A 57 -2.14 -7.91 16.57
C LYS A 57 -2.08 -6.51 15.92
N TYR A 58 -2.46 -6.41 14.64
CA TYR A 58 -2.40 -5.14 13.91
C TYR A 58 -3.50 -4.17 14.37
N ASN A 59 -4.70 -4.64 14.68
CA ASN A 59 -5.74 -3.80 15.30
C ASN A 59 -5.28 -3.26 16.66
N ASP A 60 -4.64 -4.08 17.50
CA ASP A 60 -4.10 -3.65 18.80
C ASP A 60 -2.98 -2.60 18.61
N GLN A 61 -2.09 -2.79 17.63
CA GLN A 61 -1.04 -1.81 17.30
C GLN A 61 -1.60 -0.50 16.75
N ILE A 62 -2.65 -0.55 15.91
CA ILE A 62 -3.33 0.66 15.42
C ILE A 62 -3.98 1.41 16.58
N ALA A 63 -4.63 0.70 17.50
CA ALA A 63 -5.23 1.30 18.70
C ALA A 63 -4.18 2.07 19.51
N LEU A 64 -3.05 1.41 19.81
CA LEU A 64 -1.94 2.01 20.54
C LEU A 64 -1.34 3.22 19.81
N TYR A 65 -1.15 3.12 18.49
CA TYR A 65 -0.61 4.22 17.69
C TYR A 65 -1.53 5.44 17.70
N LEU A 66 -2.85 5.23 17.56
CA LEU A 66 -3.86 6.30 17.62
C LEU A 66 -3.93 6.94 19.00
N GLU A 67 -3.82 6.15 20.07
CA GLU A 67 -3.78 6.66 21.45
C GLU A 67 -2.55 7.54 21.68
N LYS A 68 -1.37 7.11 21.21
CA LYS A 68 -0.13 7.90 21.30
C LYS A 68 -0.22 9.22 20.55
N ILE A 69 -0.87 9.25 19.39
CA ILE A 69 -1.13 10.50 18.66
C ILE A 69 -2.07 11.40 19.45
N LYS A 70 -3.17 10.84 19.96
CA LYS A 70 -4.17 11.58 20.75
C LYS A 70 -3.59 12.20 22.02
N ASN A 71 -2.63 11.52 22.66
CA ASN A 71 -1.97 11.99 23.88
C ASN A 71 -0.78 12.93 23.60
N ASN A 72 -0.52 13.29 22.33
CA ASN A 72 0.64 14.08 21.90
C ASN A 72 2.00 13.46 22.33
N GLU A 73 2.06 12.13 22.41
CA GLU A 73 3.28 11.39 22.80
C GLU A 73 4.24 11.19 21.63
N LEU A 74 3.81 11.46 20.39
CA LEU A 74 4.62 11.31 19.19
C LEU A 74 5.11 12.67 18.71
N GLU A 75 6.43 12.85 18.73
CA GLU A 75 7.07 14.01 18.10
C GLU A 75 7.02 13.90 16.58
N GLU A 76 6.67 14.99 15.90
CA GLU A 76 6.63 15.07 14.44
C GLU A 76 7.99 14.71 13.81
N GLU A 77 9.08 15.12 14.45
CA GLU A 77 10.46 14.86 14.00
C GLU A 77 10.79 13.36 13.93
N ARG A 78 10.13 12.54 14.77
CA ARG A 78 10.30 11.08 14.83
C ARG A 78 9.20 10.31 14.11
N SER A 79 8.28 11.01 13.45
CA SER A 79 7.14 10.42 12.74
C SER A 79 7.53 9.30 11.78
N LYS A 80 8.66 9.43 11.07
CA LYS A 80 9.19 8.39 10.19
C LYS A 80 9.60 7.12 10.94
N GLN A 81 10.19 7.26 12.13
CA GLN A 81 10.56 6.12 12.96
C GLN A 81 9.32 5.40 13.47
N TYR A 82 8.32 6.15 13.96
CA TYR A 82 7.06 5.57 14.42
C TYR A 82 6.29 4.91 13.28
N PHE A 83 6.31 5.50 12.08
CA PHE A 83 5.70 4.88 10.91
C PHE A 83 6.34 3.54 10.57
N ASN A 84 7.67 3.45 10.60
CA ASN A 84 8.36 2.18 10.37
C ASN A 84 8.05 1.15 11.47
N GLU A 85 8.06 1.56 12.73
CA GLU A 85 7.84 0.68 13.88
C GLU A 85 6.42 0.09 13.92
N TYR A 86 5.40 0.92 13.65
CA TYR A 86 4.01 0.53 13.80
C TYR A 86 3.36 0.12 12.48
N ILE A 87 3.69 0.73 11.34
CA ILE A 87 2.89 0.62 10.10
C ILE A 87 3.57 -0.20 8.99
N GLU A 88 4.90 -0.30 8.95
CA GLU A 88 5.62 -0.95 7.83
C GLU A 88 5.31 -2.45 7.70
N ASP A 89 5.32 -3.18 8.81
CA ASP A 89 4.96 -4.61 8.84
C ASP A 89 3.49 -4.81 8.43
N MET A 90 2.59 -3.95 8.92
CA MET A 90 1.17 -3.98 8.52
C MET A 90 1.04 -3.77 7.01
N GLY A 91 1.75 -2.80 6.47
CA GLY A 91 1.71 -2.46 5.06
C GLY A 91 2.12 -3.61 4.15
N THR A 92 3.14 -4.37 4.54
CA THR A 92 3.57 -5.59 3.84
C THR A 92 2.49 -6.66 3.88
N PHE A 93 1.91 -6.90 5.07
CA PHE A 93 0.79 -7.83 5.21
C PHE A 93 -0.43 -7.42 4.36
N MET A 94 -0.76 -6.13 4.34
CA MET A 94 -1.85 -5.59 3.53
C MET A 94 -1.59 -5.73 2.04
N GLN A 95 -0.33 -5.62 1.61
CA GLN A 95 0.06 -5.87 0.23
C GLN A 95 -0.12 -7.34 -0.15
N GLU A 96 0.29 -8.27 0.72
CA GLU A 96 0.21 -9.71 0.47
C GLU A 96 -1.22 -10.24 0.49
N GLN A 97 -1.99 -9.88 1.51
CA GLN A 97 -3.32 -10.45 1.76
C GLN A 97 -4.45 -9.68 1.09
N TYR A 98 -4.28 -8.37 0.89
CA TYR A 98 -5.32 -7.47 0.41
C TYR A 98 -4.92 -6.69 -0.86
N ASN A 99 -3.77 -7.01 -1.46
CA ASN A 99 -3.24 -6.35 -2.66
C ASN A 99 -3.07 -4.81 -2.54
N PHE A 100 -2.89 -4.30 -1.32
CA PHE A 100 -2.58 -2.88 -1.10
C PHE A 100 -1.28 -2.48 -1.82
N SER A 101 -1.25 -1.26 -2.35
CA SER A 101 -0.01 -0.67 -2.88
C SER A 101 0.72 0.09 -1.78
N PHE A 102 1.27 -0.62 -0.79
CA PHE A 102 1.94 0.02 0.34
C PHE A 102 3.35 0.54 -0.01
N PHE A 103 4.12 -0.23 -0.80
CA PHE A 103 5.52 0.10 -1.16
C PHE A 103 5.74 0.63 -2.60
N ALA A 104 4.67 0.88 -3.35
CA ALA A 104 4.76 1.00 -4.80
C ALA A 104 5.00 2.44 -5.32
N GLY A 105 5.66 3.30 -4.54
CA GLY A 105 6.07 4.64 -4.98
C GLY A 105 7.49 4.64 -5.55
N HIS A 106 8.47 4.35 -4.71
CA HIS A 106 9.90 4.44 -5.08
C HIS A 106 10.43 3.28 -5.91
N VAL A 107 9.92 2.06 -5.72
CA VAL A 107 10.40 0.86 -6.45
C VAL A 107 9.62 0.63 -7.75
N LEU A 108 8.57 1.40 -7.98
CA LEU A 108 7.66 1.23 -9.11
C LEU A 108 8.32 1.50 -10.48
N PRO A 109 9.12 2.57 -10.65
CA PRO A 109 9.83 2.78 -11.92
C PRO A 109 10.80 1.64 -12.22
N PHE A 110 11.47 1.11 -11.20
CA PHE A 110 12.40 0.00 -11.31
C PHE A 110 11.72 -1.30 -11.75
N HIS A 111 10.62 -1.69 -11.10
CA HIS A 111 9.84 -2.85 -11.52
C HIS A 111 9.21 -2.69 -12.91
N PHE A 112 8.84 -1.47 -13.28
CA PHE A 112 8.32 -1.17 -14.62
C PHE A 112 9.41 -1.36 -15.68
N LEU A 113 10.62 -0.82 -15.46
CA LEU A 113 11.79 -1.01 -16.34
C LEU A 113 12.15 -2.49 -16.50
N LEU A 114 12.23 -3.24 -15.41
CA LEU A 114 12.49 -4.69 -15.44
C LEU A 114 11.49 -5.45 -16.31
N ARG A 115 10.21 -5.04 -16.28
CA ARG A 115 9.13 -5.68 -17.03
C ARG A 115 9.06 -5.29 -18.50
N VAL A 116 9.65 -4.17 -18.89
CA VAL A 116 9.78 -3.72 -20.29
C VAL A 116 11.04 -4.30 -20.94
N SER A 117 12.05 -4.66 -20.13
CA SER A 117 13.32 -5.24 -20.62
C SER A 117 13.19 -6.43 -21.57
N PRO A 118 12.20 -7.36 -21.46
CA PRO A 118 12.06 -8.45 -22.42
C PRO A 118 11.67 -7.96 -23.83
N GLY A 119 10.89 -6.88 -23.93
CA GLY A 119 10.54 -6.27 -25.23
C GLY A 119 11.76 -5.65 -25.91
N ILE A 120 12.61 -4.98 -25.12
CA ILE A 120 13.88 -4.41 -25.59
C ILE A 120 14.82 -5.52 -26.08
N LEU A 121 14.96 -6.60 -25.31
CA LEU A 121 15.75 -7.77 -25.70
C LEU A 121 15.25 -8.41 -27.00
N LEU A 122 13.93 -8.53 -27.17
CA LEU A 122 13.33 -9.06 -28.41
C LEU A 122 13.59 -8.17 -29.62
N ASP A 123 13.45 -6.85 -29.48
CA ASP A 123 13.77 -5.91 -30.57
C ASP A 123 15.25 -6.00 -30.96
N PHE A 124 16.16 -6.12 -29.97
CA PHE A 124 17.59 -6.33 -30.22
C PHE A 124 17.88 -7.65 -30.96
N LEU A 125 17.26 -8.75 -30.53
CA LEU A 125 17.45 -10.04 -31.18
C LEU A 125 16.95 -10.04 -32.62
N ILE A 126 15.79 -9.43 -32.89
CA ILE A 126 15.22 -9.35 -34.25
C ILE A 126 16.12 -8.51 -35.16
N TYR A 127 16.60 -7.36 -34.66
CA TYR A 127 17.50 -6.51 -35.40
C TYR A 127 18.79 -7.25 -35.80
N PHE A 128 19.43 -7.96 -34.86
CA PHE A 128 20.71 -8.62 -35.11
C PHE A 128 20.60 -9.97 -35.85
N VAL A 129 19.50 -10.71 -35.70
CA VAL A 129 19.36 -12.08 -36.25
C VAL A 129 18.62 -12.08 -37.59
N LEU A 130 17.60 -11.23 -37.74
CA LEU A 130 16.71 -11.26 -38.90
C LEU A 130 16.97 -10.11 -39.88
N ASP A 131 17.80 -9.12 -39.51
CA ASP A 131 18.09 -7.91 -40.30
C ASP A 131 16.81 -7.14 -40.72
N ILE A 132 15.73 -7.36 -39.95
CA ILE A 132 14.44 -6.73 -40.16
C ILE A 132 14.41 -5.45 -39.32
N ASN A 133 14.25 -4.31 -39.99
CA ASN A 133 14.18 -2.98 -39.39
C ASN A 133 12.81 -2.68 -38.74
N ILE A 134 12.35 -3.56 -37.84
CA ILE A 134 11.19 -3.27 -36.98
C ILE A 134 11.73 -2.63 -35.70
N TYR A 135 11.96 -1.32 -35.74
CA TYR A 135 12.49 -0.58 -34.61
C TYR A 135 11.46 -0.48 -33.48
N GLY A 136 11.71 -1.18 -32.37
CA GLY A 136 11.05 -0.92 -31.10
C GLY A 136 9.61 -1.40 -30.97
N MET A 137 9.08 -2.18 -31.93
CA MET A 137 7.67 -2.59 -31.92
C MET A 137 7.35 -3.46 -30.70
N PHE A 138 8.24 -4.38 -30.32
CA PHE A 138 8.01 -5.24 -29.16
C PHE A 138 8.16 -4.44 -27.86
N SER A 139 9.12 -3.52 -27.77
CA SER A 139 9.26 -2.59 -26.65
C SER A 139 8.01 -1.73 -26.46
N ILE A 140 7.45 -1.19 -27.55
CA ILE A 140 6.22 -0.38 -27.50
C ILE A 140 5.03 -1.22 -27.05
N ILE A 141 4.86 -2.43 -27.59
CA ILE A 141 3.75 -3.33 -27.20
C ILE A 141 3.87 -3.71 -25.72
N PHE A 142 5.07 -4.08 -25.25
CA PHE A 142 5.31 -4.41 -23.84
C PHE A 142 5.10 -3.20 -22.93
N PHE A 143 5.54 -2.01 -23.35
CA PHE A 143 5.31 -0.77 -22.61
C PHE A 143 3.82 -0.49 -22.46
N VAL A 144 3.05 -0.50 -23.57
CA VAL A 144 1.61 -0.26 -23.56
C VAL A 144 0.88 -1.31 -22.73
N TYR A 145 1.24 -2.59 -22.85
CA TYR A 145 0.65 -3.67 -22.06
C TYR A 145 0.87 -3.45 -20.55
N GLN A 146 2.11 -3.16 -20.13
CA GLN A 146 2.42 -2.93 -18.71
C GLN A 146 1.81 -1.62 -18.20
N PHE A 147 1.74 -0.59 -19.04
CA PHE A 147 1.06 0.66 -18.73
C PHE A 147 -0.44 0.43 -18.50
N LEU A 148 -1.12 -0.29 -19.39
CA LEU A 148 -2.55 -0.64 -19.23
C LEU A 148 -2.79 -1.54 -18.02
N LYS A 149 -1.91 -2.51 -17.77
CA LYS A 149 -1.97 -3.37 -16.58
C LYS A 149 -1.79 -2.57 -15.30
N TYR A 150 -0.85 -1.63 -15.28
CA TYR A 150 -0.63 -0.71 -14.17
C TYR A 150 -1.83 0.23 -13.98
N TYR A 151 -2.36 0.82 -15.05
CA TYR A 151 -3.55 1.68 -15.00
C TYR A 151 -4.77 0.92 -14.48
N LYS A 152 -4.99 -0.31 -14.94
CA LYS A 152 -6.04 -1.21 -14.42
C LYS A 152 -5.79 -1.58 -12.96
N LYS A 153 -4.54 -1.84 -12.54
CA LYS A 153 -4.20 -2.11 -11.12
C LYS A 153 -4.38 -0.86 -10.26
N LYS A 154 -4.08 0.34 -10.76
CA LYS A 154 -4.37 1.61 -10.07
C LYS A 154 -5.87 1.84 -9.96
N LYS A 155 -6.64 1.52 -11.01
CA LYS A 155 -8.12 1.62 -11.03
C LYS A 155 -8.80 0.56 -10.14
N LYS A 156 -8.26 -0.66 -10.04
CA LYS A 156 -8.74 -1.71 -9.13
C LYS A 156 -8.23 -1.53 -7.70
N GLY A 157 -7.00 -1.04 -7.53
CA GLY A 157 -6.41 -0.65 -6.25
C GLY A 157 -7.07 0.60 -5.68
N ALA A 158 -7.64 1.46 -6.53
CA ALA A 158 -8.54 2.54 -6.10
C ALA A 158 -9.81 2.03 -5.41
N ILE A 159 -10.10 0.72 -5.43
CA ILE A 159 -11.25 0.16 -4.73
C ILE A 159 -10.94 -0.10 -3.24
N TYR A 160 -9.67 -0.10 -2.79
CA TYR A 160 -9.34 0.00 -1.35
C TYR A 160 -8.05 0.81 -1.13
N GLY A 161 -8.21 2.14 -1.11
CA GLY A 161 -7.22 3.18 -0.78
C GLY A 161 -6.54 3.85 -1.99
N PRO A 162 -6.21 5.17 -2.00
CA PRO A 162 -6.65 6.31 -1.22
C PRO A 162 -7.52 7.25 -2.07
N GLY A 163 -8.84 7.29 -1.85
CA GLY A 163 -9.77 8.08 -2.66
C GLY A 163 -11.20 8.15 -2.12
N TYR A 164 -11.36 7.80 -0.84
CA TYR A 164 -12.51 8.10 0.02
C TYR A 164 -11.97 8.48 1.40
#